data_AF-A0A2G2XZS4-F1
#
_entry.id   AF-A0A2G2XZS4-F1
#
_cell.length_a   1.000
_cell.length_b   1.000
_cell.length_c   1.000
_cell.angle_alpha   90.00
_cell.angle_beta   90.00
_cell.angle_gamma   90.00
#
_symmetry.space_group_name_H-M   'P 1'
#
loop_
_entity.id
_entity.type
_entity.pdbx_description
1 polymer ?
#
loop_
_entity_poly.entity_id
_entity_poly.type
_entity_poly.pdbx_seq_one_letter_code
_entity_poly.pdbx_strand_id
1 'polypeptide(L)' 'MANDIEVKGLNPGLIVLIVIGGLVLTFLIGNYLLYMYAQKTLPPKKKKPVSKKKMKKERLKQGVSAPGE' A
#
# COMPACT_ATOMS: atom_id res chain seq x y z
N MET A 1 25.70 42.92 -21.14
CA MET A 1 26.58 41.94 -20.47
C MET A 1 25.89 40.60 -20.59
N ALA A 2 26.43 39.72 -21.42
CA ALA A 2 25.87 38.40 -21.64
C ALA A 2 26.00 37.60 -20.34
N ASN A 3 24.92 36.93 -19.93
CA ASN A 3 25.00 35.96 -18.85
C ASN A 3 25.77 34.76 -19.42
N ASP A 4 27.04 34.67 -19.08
CA ASP A 4 27.86 33.49 -19.33
C ASP A 4 27.29 32.34 -18.49
N ILE A 5 26.34 31.60 -19.07
CA ILE A 5 25.84 30.36 -18.50
C ILE A 5 26.96 29.34 -18.73
N GLU A 6 27.92 29.31 -17.82
CA GLU A 6 28.86 28.21 -17.70
C GLU A 6 28.06 26.92 -17.54
N VAL A 7 27.96 26.13 -18.61
CA VAL A 7 27.38 24.79 -18.57
C VAL A 7 28.39 23.89 -17.87
N LYS A 8 28.49 24.04 -16.55
CA LYS A 8 29.27 23.15 -15.69
C LYS A 8 28.54 21.81 -15.69
N GLY A 9 29.06 20.86 -16.48
CA GLY A 9 28.50 19.53 -16.60
C GLY A 9 28.28 18.87 -15.23
N LEU A 10 27.21 18.07 -15.12
CA LEU A 10 26.88 17.36 -13.87
C LEU A 10 28.05 16.45 -13.46
N ASN A 11 28.37 16.42 -12.17
CA ASN A 11 29.42 15.55 -11.63
C ASN A 11 29.07 14.08 -11.93
N PRO A 12 30.01 13.27 -12.45
CA PRO A 12 29.78 11.85 -12.71
C PRO A 12 29.20 11.08 -11.51
N GLY A 13 29.67 11.38 -10.29
CA GLY A 13 29.13 10.77 -9.07
C GLY A 13 27.68 11.16 -8.80
N LEU A 14 27.29 12.40 -9.09
CA LEU A 14 25.88 12.83 -8.99
C LEU A 14 25.01 12.14 -10.04
N ILE A 15 25.49 12.00 -11.28
CA ILE A 15 24.75 11.29 -12.32
C ILE A 15 24.51 9.84 -11.89
N VAL A 16 25.54 9.16 -11.37
CA VAL A 16 25.42 7.77 -10.90
C VAL A 16 24.43 7.67 -9.73
N LEU A 17 24.47 8.59 -8.77
CA LEU A 17 23.51 8.61 -7.67
C LEU A 17 22.06 8.79 -8.15
N ILE A 18 21.83 9.67 -9.13
CA ILE A 18 20.50 9.88 -9.70
C ILE A 18 20.04 8.64 -10.47
N VAL A 19 20.91 8.00 -11.24
CA VAL A 19 20.57 6.79 -12.00
C VAL A 19 20.24 5.63 -11.08
N ILE A 20 21.12 5.33 -10.11
CA ILE A 20 20.90 4.22 -9.17
C ILE A 20 19.72 4.54 -8.25
N GLY A 21 19.69 5.74 -7.69
CA GLY A 21 18.61 6.20 -6.82
C GLY A 21 17.27 6.17 -7.53
N GLY A 22 17.19 6.68 -8.76
CA GLY A 22 15.99 6.65 -9.59
C GLY A 22 15.55 5.22 -9.90
N LEU A 23 16.46 4.34 -10.29
CA LEU A 23 16.15 2.95 -10.61
C LEU A 23 15.59 2.20 -9.39
N VAL A 24 16.21 2.37 -8.22
CA VAL A 24 15.71 1.79 -6.95
C VAL A 24 14.35 2.39 -6.58
N LEU A 25 14.18 3.70 -6.71
CA LEU A 25 12.92 4.37 -6.37
C LEU A 25 11.78 3.86 -7.27
N THR A 26 12.00 3.78 -8.58
CA THR A 26 11.03 3.26 -9.54
C THR A 26 10.68 1.80 -9.24
N PHE A 27 11.67 0.98 -8.89
CA PHE A 27 11.43 -0.42 -8.51
C PHE A 27 10.55 -0.52 -7.25
N LEU A 28 10.83 0.28 -6.22
CA LEU A 28 10.05 0.29 -4.98
C LEU A 28 8.61 0.78 -5.22
N ILE A 29 8.44 1.87 -5.99
CA ILE A 29 7.12 2.39 -6.32
C ILE A 29 6.33 1.36 -7.14
N GLY A 30 6.95 0.77 -8.16
CA GLY A 30 6.32 -0.26 -8.99
C GLY A 30 5.88 -1.48 -8.16
N ASN A 31 6.74 -1.94 -7.25
CA ASN A 31 6.43 -3.05 -6.35
C ASN A 31 5.29 -2.71 -5.39
N TYR A 32 5.32 -1.50 -4.81
CA TYR A 32 4.28 -1.02 -3.91
C TYR A 32 2.92 -0.92 -4.61
N LEU A 33 2.88 -0.38 -5.83
CA LEU A 33 1.67 -0.30 -6.63
C LEU A 33 1.13 -1.68 -6.95
N LEU A 34 2.00 -2.63 -7.31
CA LEU A 34 1.61 -4.01 -7.58
C LEU A 34 1.05 -4.69 -6.32
N TYR A 35 1.68 -4.50 -5.17
CA TYR A 35 1.21 -4.98 -3.88
C TYR A 35 -0.16 -4.40 -3.52
N MET A 36 -0.34 -3.10 -3.71
CA MET A 36 -1.62 -2.43 -3.46
C MET A 36 -2.71 -2.91 -4.42
N TYR A 37 -2.36 -3.14 -5.70
CA TYR A 37 -3.28 -3.72 -6.67
C TYR A 37 -3.71 -5.12 -6.25
N ALA A 38 -2.75 -5.98 -5.85
CA ALA A 38 -3.05 -7.30 -5.34
C ALA A 38 -3.96 -7.23 -4.11
N GLN A 39 -3.72 -6.32 -3.16
CA GLN A 39 -4.61 -6.16 -2.01
C GLN A 39 -6.04 -5.75 -2.38
N LYS A 40 -6.22 -4.96 -3.44
CA LYS A 40 -7.55 -4.54 -3.92
C LYS A 40 -8.28 -5.67 -4.64
N THR A 41 -7.55 -6.53 -5.37
CA THR A 41 -8.13 -7.66 -6.12
C THR A 41 -8.23 -8.94 -5.31
N LEU A 42 -7.50 -9.04 -4.20
CA LEU A 42 -7.58 -10.16 -3.29
C LEU A 42 -9.00 -10.26 -2.72
N PRO A 43 -9.64 -11.43 -2.81
CA PRO A 43 -10.97 -11.60 -2.24
C PRO A 43 -10.91 -11.30 -0.74
N PRO A 44 -11.96 -10.68 -0.17
CA PRO A 44 -12.00 -10.40 1.26
C PRO A 44 -11.73 -11.70 1.98
N LYS A 45 -10.70 -11.73 2.84
CA LYS A 45 -10.35 -12.92 3.63
C LYS A 45 -11.62 -13.38 4.33
N LYS A 46 -12.27 -14.41 3.80
CA LYS A 46 -13.51 -14.93 4.36
C LYS A 46 -13.17 -15.37 5.78
N LYS A 47 -13.61 -14.58 6.77
CA LYS A 47 -13.57 -15.01 8.16
C LYS A 47 -14.26 -16.36 8.18
N LYS A 48 -13.65 -17.38 8.82
CA LYS A 48 -14.27 -18.69 8.96
C LYS A 48 -15.72 -18.47 9.39
N PRO A 49 -16.72 -18.99 8.65
CA PRO A 49 -18.11 -18.71 8.96
C PRO A 49 -18.35 -19.08 10.41
N VAL A 50 -18.69 -18.08 11.21
CA VAL A 50 -18.90 -18.27 12.63
C VAL A 50 -20.21 -19.04 12.76
N SER A 51 -20.16 -20.24 13.33
CA SER A 51 -21.36 -21.06 13.56
C SER A 51 -22.46 -20.19 14.20
N LYS A 52 -23.71 -20.37 13.73
CA LYS A 52 -24.88 -19.62 14.23
C LYS A 52 -24.97 -19.64 15.76
N LYS A 53 -24.54 -20.75 16.40
CA LYS A 53 -24.46 -20.88 17.87
C LYS A 53 -23.49 -19.90 18.51
N LYS A 54 -22.30 -19.71 17.92
CA LYS A 54 -21.29 -18.75 18.41
C LYS A 54 -21.72 -17.31 18.15
N MET A 55 -22.37 -17.04 17.02
CA MET A 55 -22.91 -15.71 16.71
C MET A 55 -24.02 -15.31 17.68
N LYS A 56 -24.95 -16.22 18.00
CA LYS A 56 -25.99 -16.00 19.00
C LYS A 56 -25.39 -15.79 20.40
N LYS A 57 -24.38 -16.58 20.79
CA LYS A 57 -23.69 -16.44 22.09
C LYS A 57 -23.01 -15.08 22.24
N GLU A 58 -22.35 -14.59 21.19
CA GLU A 58 -21.70 -13.27 21.24
C GLU A 58 -22.71 -12.11 21.21
N ARG A 59 -23.80 -12.22 20.43
CA ARG A 59 -24.88 -11.21 20.45
C ARG A 59 -25.58 -11.11 21.81
N LEU A 60 -25.82 -12.25 22.46
CA LEU A 60 -26.40 -12.30 23.82
C LEU A 60 -25.47 -11.67 24.86
N LYS A 61 -24.15 -11.90 24.77
CA LYS A 61 -23.17 -11.24 25.65
C LYS A 61 -23.08 -9.74 25.43
N GLN A 62 -23.31 -9.28 24.20
CA GLN A 62 -23.30 -7.86 23.84
C GLN A 62 -24.62 -7.16 24.22
N GLY A 63 -25.59 -7.87 24.81
CA GLY A 63 -26.88 -7.30 25.21
C GLY A 63 -27.75 -6.86 24.03
N VAL A 64 -27.43 -7.30 22.81
CA VAL A 64 -28.23 -6.98 21.62
C VAL A 64 -29.47 -7.87 21.64
N SER A 65 -30.66 -7.27 21.74
CA SER A 65 -31.91 -8.02 21.69
C SER A 65 -32.00 -8.80 20.36
N ALA A 66 -32.59 -9.99 20.43
CA ALA A 66 -32.80 -10.76 19.22
C ALA A 66 -33.69 -9.96 18.26
N PRO A 67 -33.43 -9.95 16.95
CA PRO A 67 -34.30 -9.27 16.00
C PRO A 67 -35.69 -9.94 16.09
N GLY A 68 -36.67 -9.24 16.64
CA GLY A 68 -38.01 -9.79 16.91
C GLY A 68 -38.67 -9.37 18.23
N GLU A 69 -38.06 -8.48 19.01
CA GLU A 69 -38.77 -7.64 20.00
C GLU A 69 -39.01 -6.23 19.44
#